data_AF-A0AAC9ATD7-F1
#
_entry.id   AF-A0AAC9ATD7-F1
#
_cell.length_a   1.000
_cell.length_b   1.000
_cell.length_c   1.000
_cell.angle_alpha   90.00
_cell.angle_beta   90.00
_cell.angle_gamma   90.00
#
_symmetry.space_group_name_H-M   'P 1'
#
loop_
_entity.id
_entity.type
_entity.pdbx_description
1 polymer ?
#
loop_
_entity_poly.entity_id
_entity_poly.type
_entity_poly.pdbx_seq_one_letter_code
_entity_poly.pdbx_strand_id
1 'polypeptide(L)'
;MDGKMLARLGAVVFVAVAVTATAIELTRKQPVPATAPVLVLRPEANQLHERQRRCQQLGLKAAEDVECLRVWAETRDLFLGRTPVPPAPRIQEER
;
A
#
# COMPACT_ATOMS: atom_id res chain seq x y z
N MET A 1 4.18 34.49 30.07
CA MET A 1 3.65 33.86 28.84
C MET A 1 2.38 34.59 28.46
N ASP A 2 2.32 35.16 27.27
CA ASP A 2 1.16 35.93 26.81
C ASP A 2 -0.09 35.04 26.72
N GLY A 3 -1.02 35.19 27.65
CA GLY A 3 -2.28 34.42 27.66
C GLY A 3 -3.07 34.57 26.37
N LYS A 4 -2.86 35.66 25.63
CA LYS A 4 -3.43 35.89 24.29
C LYS A 4 -2.81 35.01 23.21
N MET A 5 -1.52 34.67 23.30
CA MET A 5 -0.89 33.68 22.42
C MET A 5 -1.39 32.27 22.73
N LEU A 6 -1.52 31.93 24.01
CA LEU A 6 -2.02 30.62 24.44
C LEU A 6 -3.48 30.40 24.01
N ALA A 7 -4.33 31.42 24.14
CA ALA A 7 -5.72 31.35 23.68
C ALA A 7 -5.84 31.18 22.16
N ARG A 8 -4.99 31.88 21.38
CA ARG A 8 -4.94 31.72 19.93
C ARG A 8 -4.47 30.32 19.53
N LEU A 9 -3.45 29.80 20.20
CA LEU A 9 -2.95 28.45 19.94
C LEU A 9 -4.05 27.40 20.22
N GLY A 10 -4.73 27.52 21.35
CA GLY A 10 -5.85 26.63 21.69
C GLY A 10 -6.98 26.67 20.65
N ALA A 11 -7.36 27.87 20.20
CA ALA A 11 -8.39 28.04 19.18
C ALA A 11 -8.00 27.39 17.84
N VAL A 12 -6.74 27.58 17.40
CA VAL A 12 -6.24 26.98 16.15
C VAL A 12 -6.23 25.46 16.22
N VAL A 13 -5.75 24.89 17.33
CA VAL A 13 -5.74 23.43 17.53
C VAL A 13 -7.17 22.87 17.52
N PHE A 14 -8.11 23.52 18.21
CA PHE A 14 -9.50 23.09 18.24
C PHE A 14 -10.15 23.11 16.85
N VAL A 15 -9.94 24.18 16.08
CA VAL A 15 -10.44 24.29 14.70
C VAL A 15 -9.83 23.19 13.82
N ALA A 16 -8.51 22.95 13.93
CA ALA A 16 -7.85 21.90 13.16
C ALA A 16 -8.44 20.52 13.45
N VAL A 17 -8.63 20.17 14.73
CA VAL A 17 -9.24 18.90 15.16
C VAL A 17 -10.68 18.78 14.63
N ALA A 18 -11.49 19.83 14.74
CA ALA A 18 -12.85 19.84 14.21
C ALA A 18 -12.89 19.61 12.70
N VAL A 19 -12.03 20.29 11.93
CA VAL A 19 -11.93 20.11 10.48
C VAL A 19 -11.52 18.67 10.14
N THR A 20 -10.51 18.11 10.80
CA THR A 20 -10.09 16.72 10.57
C THR A 20 -11.21 15.74 10.89
N ALA A 21 -11.92 15.92 12.01
CA ALA A 21 -13.05 15.08 12.38
C ALA A 21 -14.17 15.13 11.32
N THR A 22 -14.53 16.33 10.85
CA THR A 22 -15.54 16.48 9.78
C THR A 22 -15.09 15.84 8.46
N ALA A 23 -13.82 15.97 8.09
CA ALA A 23 -13.29 15.30 6.90
C ALA A 23 -13.42 13.78 7.02
N ILE A 24 -13.09 13.18 8.17
CA ILE A 24 -13.23 11.74 8.41
C ILE A 24 -14.70 11.31 8.33
N GLU A 25 -15.61 12.07 8.94
CA GLU A 25 -17.06 11.80 8.91
C GLU A 25 -17.59 11.82 7.47
N LEU A 26 -17.18 12.80 6.66
CA LEU A 26 -17.54 12.91 5.25
C LEU A 26 -16.93 11.79 4.40
N THR A 27 -15.72 11.35 4.72
CA THR A 27 -15.07 10.23 4.02
C THR A 27 -15.73 8.90 4.38
N ARG A 28 -16.18 8.73 5.64
CA ARG A 28 -16.96 7.56 6.09
C ARG A 28 -18.37 7.54 5.53
N LYS A 29 -18.99 8.70 5.29
CA LYS A 29 -20.35 8.83 4.76
C LYS A 29 -20.40 8.78 3.23
N GLN A 30 -19.26 8.62 2.54
CA GLN A 30 -19.32 8.13 1.18
C GLN A 30 -20.00 6.74 1.21
N PRO A 31 -21.14 6.55 0.53
CA PRO A 31 -21.63 5.20 0.30
C PRO A 31 -20.48 4.48 -0.39
N VAL A 32 -20.02 3.39 0.23
CA VAL A 32 -19.11 2.42 -0.38
C VAL A 32 -19.48 2.35 -1.86
N PRO A 33 -18.60 2.75 -2.80
CA PRO A 33 -18.87 2.52 -4.20
C PRO A 33 -19.22 1.04 -4.30
N ALA A 34 -20.48 0.74 -4.63
CA ALA A 34 -21.00 -0.62 -4.77
C ALA A 34 -20.44 -1.22 -6.06
N THR A 35 -19.12 -1.28 -6.10
CA THR A 35 -18.26 -1.90 -7.09
C THR A 35 -16.85 -1.72 -6.51
N ALA A 36 -16.55 -2.43 -5.42
CA ALA A 36 -15.24 -3.06 -5.43
C ALA A 36 -15.20 -3.80 -6.77
N PRO A 37 -14.24 -3.52 -7.68
CA PRO A 37 -14.05 -4.43 -8.79
C PRO A 37 -13.94 -5.79 -8.12
N VAL A 38 -14.84 -6.71 -8.49
CA VAL A 38 -14.60 -8.13 -8.22
C VAL A 38 -13.27 -8.33 -8.88
N LEU A 39 -12.21 -8.25 -8.06
CA LEU A 39 -10.87 -8.53 -8.46
C LEU A 39 -11.00 -10.02 -8.73
N VAL A 40 -11.31 -10.35 -9.98
CA VAL A 40 -11.18 -11.71 -10.50
C VAL A 40 -9.75 -12.01 -10.14
N LEU A 41 -9.61 -12.74 -9.04
CA LEU A 41 -8.40 -12.85 -8.28
C LEU A 41 -7.51 -13.71 -9.17
N ARG A 42 -6.79 -13.01 -10.05
CA ARG A 42 -6.04 -13.63 -11.12
C ARG A 42 -5.07 -14.57 -10.41
N PRO A 43 -5.02 -15.87 -10.75
CA PRO A 43 -4.16 -16.82 -10.04
C PRO A 43 -2.71 -16.33 -9.91
N GLU A 44 -2.24 -15.60 -10.92
CA GLU A 44 -0.96 -14.87 -10.94
C GLU A 44 -0.80 -13.84 -9.81
N ALA A 45 -1.85 -13.07 -9.50
CA ALA A 45 -1.83 -12.09 -8.42
C ALA A 45 -1.72 -12.77 -7.04
N ASN A 46 -2.34 -13.94 -6.88
CA ASN A 46 -2.21 -14.72 -5.64
C ASN A 46 -0.81 -15.28 -5.45
N GLN A 47 -0.21 -15.85 -6.51
CA GLN A 47 1.17 -16.32 -6.44
C GLN A 47 2.14 -15.18 -6.13
N LEU A 48 1.90 -14.00 -6.68
CA LEU A 48 2.73 -12.83 -6.40
C LEU A 48 2.59 -12.37 -4.94
N HIS A 49 1.37 -12.35 -4.40
CA HIS A 49 1.13 -12.03 -2.99
C HIS A 49 1.84 -13.02 -2.04
N GLU A 50 1.87 -14.31 -2.35
CA GLU A 50 2.61 -15.30 -1.56
C GLU A 50 4.11 -15.04 -1.59
N ARG A 51 4.68 -14.75 -2.78
CA ARG A 51 6.10 -14.39 -2.92
C ARG A 51 6.44 -13.11 -2.15
N GLN A 52 5.59 -12.08 -2.25
CA GLN A 52 5.74 -10.83 -1.50
C GLN A 52 5.73 -11.08 0.01
N ARG A 53 4.80 -11.90 0.52
CA ARG A 53 4.67 -12.18 1.95
C ARG A 53 5.93 -12.86 2.51
N ARG A 54 6.53 -13.79 1.76
CA ARG A 54 7.82 -14.39 2.14
C ARG A 54 8.94 -13.34 2.22
N CYS A 55 9.02 -12.44 1.23
CA CYS A 55 10.01 -11.36 1.26
C CYS A 55 9.77 -10.37 2.40
N GLN A 56 8.51 -10.08 2.74
CA GLN A 56 8.18 -9.25 3.90
C GLN A 56 8.60 -9.89 5.22
N GLN A 57 8.46 -11.21 5.37
CA GLN A 57 8.90 -11.93 6.57
C GLN A 57 10.42 -11.89 6.77
N LEU A 58 11.20 -11.74 5.69
CA LEU A 58 12.65 -11.55 5.75
C LEU A 58 13.05 -10.14 6.23
N GLY A 59 12.15 -9.16 6.10
CA GLY A 59 12.38 -7.78 6.52
C GLY A 59 13.55 -7.13 5.77
N LEU A 60 14.47 -6.50 6.49
CA LEU A 60 15.61 -5.80 5.88
C LEU A 60 16.48 -6.72 5.02
N LYS A 61 16.60 -8.01 5.36
CA LYS A 61 17.39 -8.98 4.59
C LYS A 61 16.87 -9.19 3.17
N ALA A 62 15.58 -8.94 2.92
CA ALA A 62 15.03 -8.99 1.57
C ALA A 62 15.59 -7.90 0.65
N ALA A 63 16.14 -6.81 1.19
CA ALA A 63 16.78 -5.76 0.39
C ALA A 63 18.11 -6.22 -0.23
N GLU A 64 18.73 -7.27 0.32
CA GLU A 64 19.95 -7.88 -0.20
C GLU A 64 19.67 -9.09 -1.11
N ASP A 65 18.42 -9.55 -1.16
CA ASP A 65 18.00 -10.73 -1.93
C ASP A 65 17.47 -10.34 -3.31
N VAL A 66 18.16 -10.82 -4.36
CA VAL A 66 17.83 -10.54 -5.77
C VAL A 66 16.43 -11.02 -6.16
N GLU A 67 15.94 -12.14 -5.62
CA GLU A 67 14.58 -12.62 -5.88
C GLU A 67 13.54 -11.70 -5.25
N CYS A 68 13.79 -11.21 -4.05
CA CYS A 68 12.88 -10.28 -3.39
C CYS A 68 12.81 -8.91 -4.07
N LEU A 69 13.96 -8.41 -4.54
CA LEU A 69 13.99 -7.19 -5.37
C LEU A 69 13.15 -7.36 -6.64
N ARG A 70 13.22 -8.52 -7.30
CA ARG A 70 12.43 -8.82 -8.49
C ARG A 70 10.92 -8.86 -8.20
N VAL A 71 10.52 -9.47 -7.07
CA VAL A 71 9.11 -9.53 -6.65
C VAL A 71 8.55 -8.12 -6.39
N TRP A 72 9.32 -7.22 -5.77
CA TRP A 72 8.88 -5.83 -5.58
C TRP A 72 8.76 -5.06 -6.89
N ALA A 73 9.68 -5.27 -7.84
CA ALA A 73 9.58 -4.67 -9.18
C ALA A 73 8.31 -5.13 -9.90
N GLU A 74 8.04 -6.44 -9.90
CA GLU A 74 6.84 -7.04 -10.52
C GLU A 74 5.54 -6.49 -9.90
N THR A 75 5.52 -6.34 -8.58
CA THR A 75 4.40 -5.75 -7.82
C THR A 75 4.16 -4.29 -8.18
N ARG A 76 5.24 -3.50 -8.24
CA ARG A 76 5.19 -2.09 -8.61
C ARG A 76 4.68 -1.93 -10.03
N ASP A 77 5.17 -2.74 -10.96
CA ASP A 77 4.79 -2.64 -12.36
C ASP A 77 3.29 -2.96 -12.53
N LEU A 78 2.78 -4.01 -11.86
CA LEU A 78 1.34 -4.30 -11.82
C LEU A 78 0.50 -3.17 -11.22
N PHE A 79 0.95 -2.57 -10.10
CA PHE A 79 0.27 -1.43 -9.49
C PHE A 79 0.20 -0.23 -10.45
N LEU A 80 1.27 -0.01 -11.22
CA LEU A 80 1.34 1.03 -12.24
C LEU A 80 0.63 0.65 -13.55
N GLY A 81 -0.03 -0.51 -13.61
CA GLY A 81 -0.68 -1.00 -14.83
C GLY A 81 0.29 -1.38 -15.95
N ARG A 82 1.59 -1.44 -15.66
CA ARG A 82 2.61 -1.97 -16.57
C ARG A 82 2.58 -3.48 -16.39
N THR A 83 1.93 -4.21 -17.28
CA THR A 83 2.01 -5.68 -17.25
C THR A 83 3.48 -6.11 -17.35
N PRO A 84 4.07 -6.70 -16.30
CA PRO A 84 5.40 -7.26 -16.42
C PRO A 84 5.32 -8.38 -17.45
N VAL A 85 6.24 -8.38 -18.40
CA VAL A 85 6.45 -9.54 -19.29
C VAL A 85 6.78 -10.72 -18.37
N PRO A 86 6.07 -11.86 -18.46
CA PRO A 86 6.37 -13.01 -17.62
C PRO A 86 7.85 -13.36 -17.74
N PRO A 87 8.57 -13.55 -16.64
CA PRO A 87 9.93 -14.06 -16.71
C PRO A 87 9.89 -15.41 -17.44
N ALA A 88 10.74 -15.58 -18.44
CA ALA A 88 10.87 -16.84 -19.16
C ALA A 88 11.02 -18.00 -18.14
N PRO A 89 10.39 -19.16 -18.39
CA PRO A 89 10.47 -20.28 -17.47
C PRO A 89 11.94 -20.58 -17.18
N ARG A 90 12.33 -20.41 -15.91
CA ARG A 90 13.60 -20.95 -15.44
C ARG A 90 13.43 -22.45 -15.44
N ILE A 91 13.91 -23.09 -16.50
CA ILE A 91 14.22 -24.50 -16.47
C ILE A 91 15.14 -24.67 -15.27
N GLN A 92 14.61 -25.25 -14.20
CA GLN A 92 15.43 -25.80 -13.14
C GLN A 92 16.23 -26.89 -13.82
N GLU A 93 17.46 -26.55 -14.21
CA GLU A 93 18.44 -27.52 -14.64
C GLU A 93 18.76 -28.36 -13.40
N GLU A 94 18.18 -29.56 -13.41
CA GLU A 94 18.36 -30.64 -12.47
C GLU A 94 19.85 -31.02 -12.41
N ARG A 95 20.51 -30.77 -11.26
CA ARG A 95 21.58 -31.63 -10.72
C ARG A 95 21.87 -31.36 -9.24
#